data_AF-A0A968VT24-F1
#
_entry.id   AF-A0A968VT24-F1
#
_cell.length_a   1.000
_cell.length_b   1.000
_cell.length_c   1.000
_cell.angle_alpha   90.00
_cell.angle_beta   90.00
_cell.angle_gamma   90.00
#
_symmetry.space_group_name_H-M   'P 1'
#
loop_
_entity.id
_entity.type
_entity.pdbx_description
1 polymer ?
#
loop_
_entity_poly.entity_id
_entity_poly.type
_entity_poly.pdbx_seq_one_letter_code
_entity_poly.pdbx_strand_id
1 'polypeptide(L)'
;METNLIGETLDMSLYSSARYECEIIRGTTVIANGHVWLENLNGVGRARVGVFSQSHGVTFTASTSGTVAQLRAAASSGAGAGTIKLTRRLVPA
;
A
#
# COMPACT_ATOMS: atom_id res chain seq x y z
N MET A 1 -14.82 -2.74 13.36
CA MET A 1 -14.65 -1.58 12.45
C MET A 1 -13.25 -1.67 11.91
N GLU A 2 -13.07 -2.17 10.68
CA GLU A 2 -11.77 -2.11 10.00
C GLU A 2 -11.61 -0.68 9.49
N THR A 3 -10.64 0.05 10.04
CA THR A 3 -10.26 1.35 9.50
C THR A 3 -9.44 1.07 8.24
N ASN A 4 -10.12 0.99 7.09
CA ASN A 4 -9.47 1.01 5.78
C ASN A 4 -8.76 2.35 5.64
N LEU A 5 -7.47 2.35 5.91
CA LEU A 5 -6.64 3.54 5.83
C LEU A 5 -5.88 3.45 4.52
N ILE A 6 -6.50 4.12 3.55
CA ILE A 6 -5.97 4.54 2.26
C ILE A 6 -6.09 3.47 1.16
N GLY A 7 -6.80 3.87 0.11
CA GLY A 7 -6.86 3.21 -1.20
C GLY A 7 -6.15 4.07 -2.23
N GLU A 8 -4.92 3.72 -2.61
CA GLU A 8 -4.18 4.44 -3.65
C GLU A 8 -4.41 3.80 -5.01
N THR A 9 -4.71 4.62 -6.01
CA THR A 9 -4.83 4.19 -7.40
C THR A 9 -3.55 4.45 -8.19
N LEU A 10 -3.29 3.57 -9.17
CA LEU A 10 -2.30 3.73 -10.21
C LEU A 10 -2.99 3.57 -11.57
N ASP A 11 -2.87 4.57 -12.42
CA ASP A 11 -3.24 4.46 -13.82
C ASP A 11 -2.07 3.86 -14.62
N MET A 12 -2.20 2.59 -14.97
CA MET A 12 -1.18 1.83 -15.66
C MET A 12 -1.06 2.18 -17.15
N SER A 13 -1.91 3.06 -17.68
CA SER A 13 -1.74 3.64 -19.02
C SER A 13 -0.67 4.73 -19.05
N LEU A 14 -0.37 5.35 -17.90
CA LEU A 14 0.57 6.46 -17.76
C LEU A 14 1.86 6.06 -17.03
N TYR A 15 1.80 5.02 -16.20
CA TYR A 15 2.88 4.64 -15.29
C TYR A 15 3.15 3.14 -15.32
N SER A 16 4.43 2.76 -15.34
CA SER A 16 4.86 1.36 -15.26
C SER A 16 4.74 0.80 -13.84
N SER A 17 4.93 1.64 -12.83
CA SER A 17 4.81 1.24 -11.43
C SER A 17 4.59 2.42 -10.48
N ALA A 18 4.17 2.10 -9.26
CA ALA A 18 4.17 3.00 -8.12
C ALA A 18 4.85 2.33 -6.94
N ARG A 19 5.79 3.04 -6.32
CA ARG A 19 6.40 2.65 -5.05
C ARG A 19 5.75 3.43 -3.93
N TYR A 20 5.35 2.71 -2.88
CA TYR A 20 4.75 3.24 -1.68
C TYR A 20 5.68 2.98 -0.50
N GLU A 21 6.02 4.04 0.23
CA GLU A 21 6.61 3.93 1.56
C GLU A 21 5.47 3.98 2.58
N CYS A 22 5.39 2.95 3.41
CA CYS A 22 4.33 2.79 4.39
C CYS A 22 4.90 3.01 5.79
N GLU A 23 4.21 3.83 6.58
CA GLU A 23 4.45 3.98 8.01
C GLU A 23 3.15 3.67 8.76
N ILE A 24 3.26 2.83 9.79
CA ILE A 24 2.16 2.50 10.70
C ILE A 24 2.41 3.27 11.98
N ILE A 25 1.52 4.21 12.27
CA ILE A 25 1.68 5.19 13.34
C ILE A 25 0.62 4.95 14.41
N ARG A 26 1.03 4.86 15.68
CA ARG A 26 0.13 4.88 16.83
C ARG A 26 0.46 6.07 17.72
N GLY A 27 -0.52 6.94 17.93
CA GLY A 27 -0.26 8.25 18.55
C GLY A 27 0.77 9.02 17.71
N THR A 28 1.97 9.22 18.26
CA THR A 28 3.10 9.90 17.60
C THR A 28 4.24 8.97 17.21
N THR A 29 4.13 7.66 17.48
CA THR A 29 5.22 6.71 17.26
C THR A 29 5.00 5.89 16.00
N VAL A 30 6.02 5.83 15.13
CA VAL A 30 6.07 4.86 14.02
C VAL A 30 6.45 3.50 14.60
N ILE A 31 5.52 2.55 14.54
CA ILE A 31 5.70 1.21 15.11
C ILE A 31 6.12 0.17 14.08
N ALA A 32 5.92 0.48 12.80
CA ALA A 32 6.32 -0.36 11.69
C ALA A 32 6.41 0.48 10.43
N ASN A 33 7.38 0.15 9.58
CA ASN A 33 7.54 0.80 8.28
C ASN A 33 8.03 -0.21 7.25
N GLY A 34 7.73 0.07 5.99
CA GLY A 34 8.15 -0.79 4.89
C GLY A 34 7.78 -0.25 3.53
N HIS A 35 7.96 -1.09 2.53
CA HIS A 35 7.71 -0.73 1.15
C HIS A 35 6.71 -1.67 0.48
N VAL A 36 5.81 -1.08 -0.29
CA VAL A 36 4.89 -1.79 -1.18
C VAL A 36 5.06 -1.24 -2.59
N TRP A 37 5.04 -2.12 -3.58
CA TRP A 37 5.08 -1.76 -4.98
C TRP A 37 3.82 -2.23 -5.66
N LEU A 38 3.30 -1.41 -6.56
CA LEU A 38 2.25 -1.76 -7.48
C LEU A 38 2.86 -1.64 -8.88
N GLU A 39 2.94 -2.75 -9.60
CA GLU A 39 3.65 -2.87 -10.88
C GLU A 39 2.67 -3.30 -11.96
N ASN A 40 2.77 -2.67 -13.14
CA ASN A 40 2.12 -3.14 -14.35
C ASN A 40 3.00 -4.22 -14.99
N LEU A 41 2.52 -5.47 -15.00
CA LEU A 41 3.17 -6.57 -15.69
C LEU A 41 2.29 -7.02 -16.85
N ASN A 42 2.65 -6.60 -18.07
CA ASN A 42 1.92 -6.94 -19.32
C ASN A 42 0.42 -6.61 -19.28
N GLY A 43 0.05 -5.44 -18.74
CA GLY A 43 -1.34 -4.99 -18.64
C GLY A 43 -2.07 -5.50 -17.40
N VAL A 44 -1.40 -6.26 -16.53
CA VAL A 44 -1.96 -6.75 -15.26
C VAL A 44 -1.25 -6.06 -14.10
N GLY A 45 -2.03 -5.33 -13.30
CA GLY A 45 -1.57 -4.76 -12.04
C GLY A 45 -1.29 -5.86 -11.02
N ARG A 46 -0.07 -5.87 -10.47
CA ARG A 46 0.34 -6.75 -9.37
C ARG A 46 0.85 -5.90 -8.23
N ALA A 47 0.43 -6.20 -7.00
CA ALA A 47 1.14 -5.70 -5.83
C ALA A 47 2.22 -6.67 -5.39
N ARG A 48 3.38 -6.10 -5.08
CA ARG A 48 4.47 -6.77 -4.41
C ARG A 48 4.69 -6.04 -3.09
N VAL A 49 4.44 -6.75 -1.99
CA VAL A 49 4.88 -6.32 -0.66
C VAL A 49 6.36 -6.68 -0.56
N GLY A 50 7.23 -5.71 -0.26
CA GLY A 50 8.63 -6.03 0.03
C GLY A 50 8.91 -5.91 1.52
N VAL A 51 10.08 -5.38 1.87
CA VAL A 51 10.58 -5.49 3.24
C VAL A 51 9.84 -4.55 4.18
N PHE A 52 9.35 -5.12 5.29
CA PHE A 52 8.86 -4.40 6.45
C PHE A 52 9.82 -4.64 7.63
N SER A 53 10.11 -3.59 8.39
CA SER A 53 10.94 -3.67 9.59
C SER A 53 10.27 -4.49 10.69
N GLN A 54 8.92 -4.39 10.81
CA GLN A 54 8.06 -5.23 11.64
C GLN A 54 6.66 -5.33 11.01
N SER A 55 6.15 -6.54 10.77
CA SER A 55 4.82 -6.76 10.15
C SER A 55 3.71 -6.90 11.20
N HIS A 56 3.67 -6.01 12.20
CA HIS A 56 2.69 -6.13 13.28
C HIS A 56 1.37 -5.46 12.93
N GLY A 57 0.43 -6.26 12.43
CA GLY A 57 -0.99 -5.93 12.44
C GLY A 57 -1.46 -4.99 11.33
N VAL A 58 -0.92 -5.12 10.11
CA VAL A 58 -1.48 -4.49 8.90
C VAL A 58 -1.52 -5.50 7.75
N THR A 59 -2.66 -5.53 7.07
CA THR A 59 -2.88 -6.29 5.85
C THR A 59 -2.82 -5.35 4.66
N PHE A 60 -2.07 -5.74 3.62
CA PHE A 60 -2.07 -5.06 2.32
C PHE A 60 -2.76 -5.93 1.28
N THR A 61 -3.68 -5.35 0.55
CA THR A 61 -4.42 -6.01 -0.52
C THR A 61 -4.32 -5.18 -1.77
N ALA A 62 -4.12 -5.81 -2.93
CA ALA A 62 -4.23 -5.11 -4.20
C ALA A 62 -5.23 -5.77 -5.13
N SER A 63 -5.90 -4.93 -5.90
CA SER A 63 -6.89 -5.33 -6.88
C SER A 63 -6.71 -4.51 -8.15
N THR A 64 -7.01 -5.11 -9.29
CA THR A 64 -6.86 -4.46 -10.60
C THR A 64 -8.20 -4.51 -11.33
N SER A 65 -8.58 -3.39 -11.94
CA SER A 65 -9.75 -3.27 -12.81
C SER A 65 -9.35 -2.51 -14.08
N GLY A 66 -9.27 -3.21 -15.21
CA GLY A 66 -8.71 -2.65 -16.44
C GLY A 66 -7.27 -2.19 -16.24
N THR A 67 -6.98 -0.94 -16.62
CA THR A 67 -5.66 -0.31 -16.43
C THR A 67 -5.50 0.33 -15.05
N VAL A 68 -6.49 0.26 -14.18
CA VAL A 68 -6.41 0.87 -12.84
C VAL A 68 -6.08 -0.21 -11.82
N ALA A 69 -4.93 -0.06 -11.17
CA ALA A 69 -4.57 -0.89 -10.03
C ALA A 69 -4.83 -0.11 -8.72
N GLN A 70 -5.34 -0.79 -7.70
CA GLN A 70 -5.65 -0.24 -6.38
C GLN A 70 -4.85 -0.97 -5.32
N LEU A 71 -4.14 -0.23 -4.47
CA LEU A 71 -3.54 -0.72 -3.24
C LEU A 71 -4.41 -0.31 -2.06
N ARG A 72 -4.74 -1.25 -1.18
CA ARG A 72 -5.46 -1.05 0.07
C ARG A 72 -4.61 -1.50 1.24
N ALA A 73 -4.64 -0.73 2.32
CA ALA A 73 -4.02 -1.11 3.58
C ALA A 73 -5.05 -1.02 4.72
N ALA A 74 -5.04 -2.02 5.60
CA ALA A 74 -5.95 -2.09 6.73
C ALA A 74 -5.19 -2.59 7.97
N ALA A 75 -5.39 -1.94 9.12
CA ALA A 75 -4.88 -2.44 10.38
C ALA A 75 -5.69 -3.69 10.82
N SER A 76 -4.99 -4.74 11.26
CA SER A 76 -5.61 -5.97 11.74
C SER A 76 -6.50 -5.72 12.95
N SER A 77 -7.63 -6.42 13.03
CA SER A 77 -8.54 -6.36 14.18
C SER A 77 -7.77 -6.76 15.46
N GLY A 78 -7.58 -5.81 16.38
CA GLY A 78 -6.81 -6.01 17.62
C GLY A 78 -5.52 -5.20 17.69
N ALA A 79 -5.06 -4.59 16.59
CA ALA A 79 -3.92 -3.67 16.59
C ALA A 79 -4.23 -2.30 17.22
N GLY A 80 -5.46 -2.06 17.70
CA GLY A 80 -5.88 -0.76 18.24
C GLY A 80 -6.02 0.32 17.16
N ALA A 81 -6.35 1.54 17.58
CA ALA A 81 -6.42 2.69 16.68
C ALA A 81 -5.01 3.07 16.21
N GLY A 82 -4.80 3.13 14.90
CA GLY A 82 -3.55 3.56 14.28
C GLY A 82 -3.83 4.20 12.94
N THR A 83 -2.86 4.96 12.43
CA THR A 83 -2.91 5.61 11.13
C THR A 83 -1.90 4.95 10.22
N ILE A 84 -2.31 4.64 8.98
CA ILE A 84 -1.39 4.23 7.92
C ILE A 84 -1.07 5.48 7.13
N LYS A 85 0.21 5.79 6.97
CA LYS A 85 0.68 6.85 6.10
C LYS A 85 1.38 6.21 4.91
N LEU A 86 0.92 6.56 3.71
CA LEU A 86 1.52 6.13 2.45
C LEU A 86 2.16 7.33 1.76
N THR A 87 3.44 7.22 1.42
CA THR A 87 4.13 8.18 0.54
C THR A 87 4.33 7.51 -0.82
N ARG A 88 3.83 8.14 -1.88
CA ARG A 88 3.83 7.57 -3.24
C ARG A 88 4.90 8.21 -4.11
N ARG A 89 5.64 7.36 -4.84
CA ARG A 89 6.47 7.74 -5.98
C ARG A 89 6.01 6.98 -7.21
N LEU A 90 5.60 7.72 -8.24
CA LEU A 90 5.19 7.17 -9.53
C LEU A 90 6.41 7.00 -10.44
N VAL A 91 6.42 5.93 -11.24
CA VAL A 91 7.43 5.65 -12.25
C VAL A 91 6.73 5.69 -13.62
N PRO A 92 7.11 6.60 -14.53
CA PRO A 92 6.53 6.67 -15.87
C PRO A 92 6.65 5.34 -16.63
N ALA A 93 5.72 5.10 -17.55
CA ALA A 93 5.76 3.96 -18.47
C ALA A 93 6.90 4.08 -19.49
#